data_AF-A0A840NHE4-F1
#
_entry.id   AF-A0A840NHE4-F1
#
_cell.length_a   1.000
_cell.length_b   1.000
_cell.length_c   1.000
_cell.angle_alpha   90.00
_cell.angle_beta   90.00
_cell.angle_gamma   90.00
#
_symmetry.space_group_name_H-M   'P 1'
#
loop_
_entity.id
_entity.type
_entity.pdbx_description
1 polymer ?
#
loop_
_entity_poly.entity_id
_entity_poly.type
_entity_poly.pdbx_seq_one_letter_code
_entity_poly.pdbx_strand_id
1 'polypeptide(L)'
;MPENTYAIHGLRAGTGHGYSLEATAVRLADAITELRADDGLPAHINTRIEINPQQRELVLRVWGLSVEADPDRTQIRYVMLTLFELASFHNIVPLDTTAPLFTLKILLIDHCERPVAGLVGSGVGDVERLPAGGPWDTHPAGARD
;
A
#
# COMPACT_ATOMS: atom_id res chain seq x y z
N MET A 1 -11.47 -2.51 27.05
CA MET A 1 -11.41 -3.01 25.67
C MET A 1 -11.54 -1.80 24.78
N PRO A 2 -10.50 -1.29 24.11
CA PRO A 2 -10.71 -0.23 23.13
C PRO A 2 -11.27 -0.88 21.85
N GLU A 3 -12.31 -0.26 21.31
CA GLU A 3 -13.05 -0.70 20.14
C GLU A 3 -12.24 -0.38 18.88
N ASN A 4 -11.96 -1.41 18.07
CA ASN A 4 -11.32 -1.26 16.75
C ASN A 4 -12.32 -0.63 15.76
N THR A 5 -12.37 0.69 15.72
CA THR A 5 -13.21 1.42 14.75
C THR A 5 -12.42 1.70 13.48
N TYR A 6 -12.60 0.87 12.46
CA TYR A 6 -12.17 1.19 11.08
C TYR A 6 -13.24 2.07 10.44
N ALA A 7 -12.95 3.36 10.29
CA ALA A 7 -13.81 4.27 9.54
C ALA A 7 -13.27 4.42 8.10
N ILE A 8 -13.82 3.64 7.17
CA ILE A 8 -13.61 3.86 5.73
C ILE A 8 -14.45 5.08 5.34
N HIS A 9 -13.84 6.26 5.32
CA HIS A 9 -14.49 7.47 4.83
C HIS A 9 -14.32 7.57 3.31
N GLY A 10 -15.34 7.12 2.57
CA GLY A 10 -15.42 7.23 1.11
C GLY A 10 -16.84 6.99 0.62
N LEU A 11 -17.26 7.65 -0.47
CA LEU A 11 -18.56 7.41 -1.11
C LEU A 11 -18.62 5.93 -1.56
N ARG A 12 -19.63 5.18 -1.09
CA ARG A 12 -20.00 3.79 -1.43
C ARG A 12 -19.08 3.06 -2.43
N ALA A 13 -18.35 2.05 -1.96
CA ALA A 13 -17.63 1.09 -2.81
C ALA A 13 -18.59 0.44 -3.83
N GLY A 14 -18.26 0.56 -5.13
CA GLY A 14 -19.02 -0.05 -6.22
C GLY A 14 -18.64 -1.52 -6.43
N THR A 15 -19.65 -2.38 -6.63
CA THR A 15 -19.51 -3.83 -6.86
C THR A 15 -19.20 -4.17 -8.32
N GLY A 16 -18.13 -3.59 -8.87
CA GLY A 16 -17.61 -3.90 -10.22
C GLY A 16 -16.39 -4.82 -10.16
N HIS A 17 -16.02 -5.47 -11.27
CA HIS A 17 -14.82 -6.30 -11.35
C HIS A 17 -13.54 -5.47 -11.02
N GLY A 18 -12.95 -5.77 -9.87
CA GLY A 18 -11.50 -5.88 -9.69
C GLY A 18 -10.72 -4.70 -9.14
N TYR A 19 -10.91 -3.47 -9.66
CA TYR A 19 -9.80 -2.50 -9.65
C TYR A 19 -10.17 -1.06 -9.27
N SER A 20 -11.06 -0.85 -8.31
CA SER A 20 -11.27 0.49 -7.73
C SER A 20 -10.35 0.73 -6.53
N LEU A 21 -10.02 1.99 -6.26
CA LEU A 21 -9.19 2.36 -5.12
C LEU A 21 -9.86 1.98 -3.79
N GLU A 22 -11.19 2.12 -3.72
CA GLU A 22 -12.00 1.71 -2.57
C GLU A 22 -11.92 0.20 -2.33
N ALA A 23 -12.08 -0.60 -3.38
CA ALA A 23 -11.96 -2.06 -3.28
C ALA A 23 -10.54 -2.48 -2.86
N THR A 24 -9.52 -1.80 -3.37
CA THR A 24 -8.13 -1.99 -2.93
C THR A 24 -7.93 -1.60 -1.47
N ALA A 25 -8.52 -0.51 -1.00
CA ALA A 25 -8.43 -0.11 0.41
C ALA A 25 -9.05 -1.16 1.35
N VAL A 26 -10.18 -1.76 0.97
CA VAL A 26 -10.80 -2.86 1.74
C VAL A 26 -9.88 -4.08 1.79
N ARG A 27 -9.37 -4.53 0.64
CA ARG A 27 -8.46 -5.68 0.59
C ARG A 27 -7.17 -5.45 1.38
N LEU A 28 -6.62 -4.23 1.31
CA LEU A 28 -5.45 -3.86 2.10
C LEU A 28 -5.76 -3.88 3.61
N ALA A 29 -6.95 -3.46 4.03
CA ALA A 29 -7.36 -3.54 5.43
C ALA A 29 -7.43 -5.00 5.93
N ASP A 30 -8.00 -5.89 5.10
CA ASP A 30 -8.05 -7.33 5.38
C ASP A 30 -6.64 -7.92 5.45
N ALA A 31 -5.78 -7.60 4.48
CA ALA A 31 -4.40 -8.06 4.43
C ALA A 31 -3.55 -7.57 5.61
N ILE A 32 -3.76 -6.33 6.09
CA ILE A 32 -3.10 -5.83 7.31
C ILE A 32 -3.59 -6.61 8.54
N THR A 33 -4.86 -7.01 8.57
CA THR A 33 -5.44 -7.80 9.66
C THR A 33 -4.85 -9.20 9.69
N GLU A 34 -4.74 -9.86 8.53
CA GLU A 34 -4.07 -11.16 8.38
C GLU A 34 -2.59 -11.05 8.80
N LEU A 35 -1.87 -10.05 8.29
CA LEU A 35 -0.47 -9.83 8.64
C LEU A 35 -0.26 -9.64 10.16
N ARG A 36 -1.20 -8.99 10.85
CA ARG A 36 -1.16 -8.87 12.32
C ARG A 36 -1.42 -10.21 13.01
N ALA A 37 -2.32 -11.03 12.49
CA ALA A 37 -2.62 -12.35 13.06
C ALA A 37 -1.42 -13.30 12.98
N ASP A 38 -0.56 -13.10 11.96
CA ASP A 38 0.67 -13.86 11.74
C ASP A 38 1.92 -13.23 12.39
N ASP A 39 1.74 -12.30 13.35
CA ASP A 39 2.81 -11.56 14.04
C ASP A 39 3.73 -10.74 13.09
N GLY A 40 3.31 -10.49 11.85
CA GLY A 40 4.03 -9.71 10.84
C GLY A 40 3.98 -8.19 11.06
N LEU A 41 3.19 -7.73 12.04
CA LEU A 41 3.22 -6.35 12.55
C LEU A 41 3.18 -6.36 14.08
N PRO A 42 3.96 -5.49 14.75
CA PRO A 42 3.91 -5.39 16.21
C PRO A 42 2.51 -5.00 16.70
N ALA A 43 2.02 -5.65 17.76
CA ALA A 43 0.65 -5.50 18.25
C ALA A 43 0.25 -4.08 18.68
N HIS A 44 1.22 -3.23 19.04
CA HIS A 44 0.98 -1.82 19.41
C HIS A 44 0.81 -0.89 18.20
N ILE A 45 1.04 -1.39 16.98
CA ILE A 45 0.94 -0.60 15.75
C ILE A 45 -0.52 -0.48 15.34
N ASN A 46 -0.99 0.77 15.25
CA ASN A 46 -2.31 1.10 14.76
C ASN A 46 -2.20 1.67 13.35
N THR A 47 -3.16 1.34 12.48
CA THR A 47 -3.17 1.76 11.08
C THR A 47 -4.53 2.34 10.71
N ARG A 48 -4.54 3.38 9.87
CA ARG A 48 -5.73 3.91 9.22
C ARG A 48 -5.46 4.07 7.74
N ILE A 49 -6.40 3.62 6.92
CA ILE A 49 -6.39 3.80 5.47
C ILE A 49 -7.31 4.97 5.12
N GLU A 50 -6.79 5.93 4.38
CA GLU A 50 -7.54 7.03 3.78
C GLU A 50 -7.33 6.99 2.27
N ILE A 51 -8.35 7.31 1.49
CA ILE A 51 -8.28 7.30 0.04
C ILE A 51 -8.74 8.63 -0.54
N ASN A 52 -8.10 9.04 -1.63
CA ASN A 52 -8.53 10.12 -2.48
C ASN A 52 -8.65 9.60 -3.92
N PRO A 53 -9.85 9.14 -4.33
CA PRO A 53 -10.07 8.60 -5.67
C PRO A 53 -9.76 9.60 -6.78
N GLN A 54 -10.00 10.90 -6.56
CA GLN A 54 -9.78 11.94 -7.56
C GLN A 54 -8.29 12.14 -7.86
N GLN A 55 -7.45 12.06 -6.84
CA GLN A 55 -5.99 12.17 -6.97
C GLN A 55 -5.30 10.80 -7.11
N ARG A 56 -6.05 9.70 -7.06
CA ARG A 56 -5.54 8.34 -7.01
C ARG A 56 -4.52 8.17 -5.89
N GLU A 57 -4.86 8.58 -4.67
CA GLU A 57 -3.96 8.47 -3.52
C GLU A 57 -4.51 7.53 -2.47
N LEU A 58 -3.66 6.63 -1.98
CA LEU A 58 -3.91 5.83 -0.79
C LEU A 58 -2.95 6.28 0.30
N VAL A 59 -3.49 6.67 1.45
CA VAL A 59 -2.71 7.11 2.62
C VAL A 59 -2.85 6.09 3.74
N LEU A 60 -1.74 5.51 4.16
CA LEU A 60 -1.61 4.73 5.39
C LEU A 60 -1.07 5.63 6.50
N ARG A 61 -1.92 5.96 7.47
CA ARG A 61 -1.50 6.60 8.71
C ARG A 61 -1.18 5.53 9.74
N VAL A 62 -0.04 5.65 10.39
CA VAL A 62 0.50 4.62 11.29
C VAL A 62 0.86 5.26 12.63
N TRP A 63 0.37 4.68 13.72
CA TRP A 63 0.66 5.09 15.10
C TRP A 63 1.28 3.94 15.89
N GLY A 64 1.85 4.27 17.05
CA GLY A 64 2.41 3.29 17.99
C GLY A 64 3.94 3.17 17.91
N LEU A 65 4.58 3.90 16.98
CA LEU A 65 6.04 4.00 16.90
C LEU A 65 6.52 5.25 17.65
N SER A 66 7.71 5.14 18.26
CA SER A 66 8.40 6.24 18.94
C SER A 66 9.84 6.29 18.46
N VAL A 67 10.30 7.47 18.07
CA VAL A 67 11.70 7.70 17.67
C VAL A 67 12.62 7.57 18.88
N GLU A 68 12.13 7.90 20.07
CA GLU A 68 12.86 7.76 21.33
C GLU A 68 13.08 6.29 21.69
N ALA A 69 12.08 5.44 21.46
CA ALA A 69 12.16 4.00 21.70
C ALA A 69 12.89 3.22 20.58
N ASP A 70 13.00 3.81 19.39
CA ASP A 70 13.64 3.23 18.20
C ASP A 70 14.65 4.23 17.58
N PRO A 71 15.74 4.58 18.30
CA PRO A 71 16.67 5.63 17.88
C PRO A 71 17.45 5.28 16.61
N ASP A 72 17.69 3.98 16.38
CA ASP A 72 18.31 3.48 15.16
C ASP A 72 17.30 3.29 14.01
N ARG A 73 16.01 3.57 14.25
CA ARG A 73 14.91 3.48 13.30
C ARG A 73 14.73 2.09 12.72
N THR A 74 15.13 1.04 13.43
CA THR A 74 15.02 -0.34 12.94
C THR A 74 13.55 -0.74 12.82
N GLN A 75 12.77 -0.53 13.86
CA GLN A 75 11.35 -0.89 13.86
C GLN A 75 10.54 0.01 12.93
N ILE A 76 10.85 1.31 12.89
CA ILE A 76 10.28 2.30 11.97
C ILE A 76 10.49 1.87 10.52
N ARG A 77 11.72 1.48 10.15
CA ARG A 77 12.02 1.00 8.79
C ARG A 77 11.32 -0.31 8.48
N TYR A 78 11.32 -1.25 9.42
CA TYR A 78 10.61 -2.52 9.27
C TYR A 78 9.12 -2.29 8.97
N VAL A 79 8.40 -1.57 9.84
CA VAL A 79 6.97 -1.30 9.67
C VAL A 79 6.68 -0.55 8.36
N MET A 80 7.48 0.47 8.02
CA MET A 80 7.29 1.20 6.76
C MET A 80 7.46 0.29 5.53
N LEU A 81 8.50 -0.54 5.49
CA LEU A 81 8.78 -1.41 4.35
C LEU A 81 7.75 -2.53 4.23
N THR A 82 7.38 -3.16 5.34
CA THR A 82 6.35 -4.19 5.37
C THR A 82 5.01 -3.66 4.86
N LEU A 83 4.57 -2.49 5.34
CA LEU A 83 3.33 -1.88 4.87
C LEU A 83 3.41 -1.40 3.42
N PHE A 84 4.58 -0.92 2.99
CA PHE A 84 4.82 -0.53 1.60
C PHE A 84 4.69 -1.73 0.66
N GLU A 85 5.37 -2.83 0.98
CA GLU A 85 5.33 -4.06 0.20
C GLU A 85 3.90 -4.61 0.13
N LEU A 86 3.23 -4.71 1.29
CA LEU A 86 1.85 -5.19 1.37
C LEU A 86 0.87 -4.35 0.52
N ALA A 87 0.93 -3.02 0.65
CA ALA A 87 0.08 -2.14 -0.14
C ALA A 87 0.44 -2.17 -1.63
N SER A 88 1.70 -2.40 -1.97
CA SER A 88 2.17 -2.47 -3.34
C SER A 88 1.63 -3.69 -4.09
N PHE A 89 1.44 -4.84 -3.43
CA PHE A 89 0.76 -6.01 -4.02
C PHE A 89 -0.63 -5.68 -4.57
N HIS A 90 -1.31 -4.68 -4.01
CA HIS A 90 -2.63 -4.25 -4.47
C HIS A 90 -2.58 -3.08 -5.47
N ASN A 91 -1.40 -2.59 -5.82
CA ASN A 91 -1.19 -1.49 -6.75
C ASN A 91 -0.86 -2.03 -8.14
N ILE A 92 -1.85 -2.02 -9.02
CA ILE A 92 -1.66 -2.50 -10.39
C ILE A 92 -0.87 -1.47 -11.16
N VAL A 93 0.19 -1.93 -11.81
CA VAL A 93 1.10 -1.11 -12.62
C VAL A 93 1.04 -1.61 -14.06
N PRO A 94 0.28 -0.94 -14.94
CA PRO A 94 0.27 -1.29 -16.35
C PRO A 94 1.59 -0.89 -17.02
N LEU A 95 2.07 -1.71 -17.97
CA LEU A 95 3.35 -1.49 -18.66
C LEU A 95 3.26 -0.59 -19.90
N ASP A 96 2.07 -0.12 -20.27
CA ASP A 96 1.79 0.69 -21.47
C ASP A 96 1.89 2.20 -21.26
N THR A 97 2.65 2.65 -20.26
CA THR A 97 2.85 4.06 -19.86
C THR A 97 1.70 4.71 -19.08
N THR A 98 0.64 3.97 -18.74
CA THR A 98 -0.40 4.50 -17.87
C THR A 98 0.06 4.59 -16.40
N ALA A 99 -0.44 5.60 -15.69
CA ALA A 99 -0.10 5.79 -14.28
C ALA A 99 -0.65 4.62 -13.44
N PRO A 100 0.05 4.21 -12.35
CA PRO A 100 -0.43 3.20 -11.41
C PRO A 100 -1.83 3.49 -10.89
N LEU A 101 -2.49 2.45 -10.36
CA LEU A 101 -3.83 2.58 -9.77
C LEU A 101 -3.86 3.66 -8.68
N PHE A 102 -2.81 3.76 -7.87
CA PHE A 102 -2.65 4.83 -6.89
C PHE A 102 -1.19 5.16 -6.57
N THR A 103 -0.97 6.39 -6.08
CA THR A 103 0.22 6.76 -5.32
C THR A 103 0.02 6.40 -3.86
N LEU A 104 0.95 5.64 -3.30
CA LEU A 104 0.95 5.27 -1.90
C LEU A 104 1.67 6.33 -1.07
N LYS A 105 1.06 6.75 0.03
CA LYS A 105 1.66 7.57 1.07
C LYS A 105 1.57 6.84 2.39
N ILE A 106 2.70 6.58 3.04
CA ILE A 106 2.75 6.05 4.39
C ILE A 106 3.23 7.18 5.29
N LEU A 107 2.48 7.48 6.35
CA LEU A 107 2.78 8.53 7.30
C LEU A 107 2.82 7.94 8.71
N LEU A 108 3.98 7.99 9.33
CA LEU A 108 4.16 7.60 10.73
C LEU A 108 3.91 8.81 11.61
N ILE A 109 3.11 8.60 12.64
CA ILE A 109 2.59 9.63 13.53
C ILE A 109 2.96 9.26 14.97
N ASP A 110 3.56 10.19 15.70
CA ASP A 110 3.87 10.01 17.12
C ASP A 110 2.62 10.16 18.02
N HIS A 111 2.84 10.02 19.32
CA HIS A 111 1.81 10.16 20.35
C HIS A 111 1.29 11.62 20.50
N CYS A 112 1.96 12.60 19.90
CA CYS A 112 1.54 14.00 19.86
C CYS A 112 0.83 14.37 18.54
N GLU A 113 0.44 13.36 17.74
CA GLU A 113 -0.14 13.52 16.41
C GLU A 113 0.77 14.21 15.37
N ARG A 114 2.09 14.16 15.56
CA ARG A 114 3.06 14.77 14.64
C ARG A 114 3.66 13.74 13.68
N PRO A 115 3.82 14.09 12.40
CA PRO A 115 4.59 13.27 11.47
C PRO A 115 6.04 13.08 11.93
N VAL A 116 6.50 11.83 12.01
CA VAL A 116 7.90 11.48 12.37
C VAL A 116 8.69 10.85 11.24
N ALA A 117 8.02 10.15 10.34
CA ALA A 117 8.59 9.62 9.12
C ALA A 117 7.49 9.49 8.06
N GLY A 118 7.91 9.47 6.80
CA GLY A 118 6.99 9.29 5.69
C GLY A 118 7.67 8.61 4.52
N LEU A 119 6.86 7.91 3.74
CA LEU A 119 7.22 7.31 2.49
C LEU A 119 6.16 7.70 1.47
N VAL A 120 6.61 8.21 0.32
CA VAL A 120 5.73 8.47 -0.83
C VAL A 120 6.32 7.74 -2.02
N GLY A 121 5.50 6.95 -2.71
CA GLY A 121 5.96 6.17 -3.85
C GLY A 121 4.83 5.54 -4.63
N SER A 122 5.16 5.11 -5.85
CA SER A 122 4.33 4.19 -6.63
C SER A 122 4.86 2.78 -6.41
N GLY A 123 3.95 1.83 -6.19
CA GLY A 123 4.27 0.50 -5.68
C GLY A 123 4.94 -0.43 -6.70
N VAL A 124 5.39 -1.57 -6.19
CA VAL A 124 5.72 -2.80 -6.94
C VAL A 124 4.51 -3.73 -6.89
N GLY A 125 3.88 -4.03 -8.03
CA GLY A 125 2.67 -4.87 -8.03
C GLY A 125 2.56 -5.77 -9.25
N ASP A 126 1.44 -6.50 -9.33
CA ASP A 126 1.17 -7.39 -10.44
C ASP A 126 1.13 -6.63 -11.77
N VAL A 127 1.82 -7.19 -12.76
CA VAL A 127 1.88 -6.66 -14.11
C VAL A 127 0.65 -7.10 -14.88
N GLU A 128 -0.12 -6.14 -15.38
CA GLU A 128 -1.18 -6.41 -16.35
C GLU A 128 -0.56 -6.54 -17.76
N ARG A 129 -0.79 -7.69 -18.42
CA ARG A 129 -0.28 -7.96 -19.78
C ARG A 129 -1.03 -7.11 -20.79
N LEU A 130 -0.27 -6.48 -21.68
CA LEU A 130 -0.83 -5.81 -22.85
C LEU A 130 -1.29 -6.81 -23.92
N PRO A 131 -2.24 -6.44 -24.79
CA PRO A 131 -2.44 -7.11 -26.06
C PRO A 131 -1.12 -7.15 -26.86
N ALA A 132 -0.88 -8.21 -27.61
CA ALA A 132 0.35 -8.40 -28.37
C ALA A 132 0.64 -7.22 -29.32
N GLY A 133 1.91 -6.79 -29.36
CA GLY A 133 2.41 -5.64 -30.11
C GLY A 133 3.04 -4.53 -29.25
N GLY A 134 3.26 -4.77 -27.95
CA GLY A 134 3.86 -3.82 -27.02
C GLY A 134 5.38 -3.69 -27.20
N PRO A 135 5.99 -2.61 -26.67
CA PRO A 135 7.45 -2.38 -26.78
C PRO A 135 8.29 -3.50 -26.12
N TRP A 136 7.68 -4.32 -25.28
CA TRP A 136 8.28 -5.44 -24.57
C TRP A 136 8.17 -6.80 -25.30
N ASP A 137 7.44 -6.87 -26.42
CA ASP A 137 7.25 -8.11 -27.20
C ASP A 137 8.43 -8.41 -28.15
N THR A 138 9.51 -7.63 -28.08
CA THR A 138 10.70 -7.81 -28.92
C THR A 138 11.63 -8.88 -28.34
N HIS A 139 11.23 -10.16 -28.43
CA HIS A 139 12.22 -11.23 -28.43
C HIS A 139 12.79 -11.38 -29.85
N PRO A 140 14.10 -11.16 -30.10
CA PRO A 140 14.67 -11.52 -31.38
C PRO A 140 14.54 -13.03 -31.54
N ALA A 141 13.67 -13.45 -32.46
CA ALA A 141 13.60 -14.83 -32.92
C ALA A 141 14.93 -15.15 -33.63
N GLY A 142 15.90 -15.67 -32.89
CA GLY A 142 17.19 -16.05 -33.48
C GLY A 142 18.36 -16.05 -32.51
N ALA A 143 18.34 -16.93 -31.53
CA ALA A 143 19.57 -17.40 -30.88
C ALA A 143 19.37 -18.88 -30.50
N ARG A 144 19.40 -19.73 -31.51
CA ARG A 144 19.74 -21.14 -31.38
C ARG A 144 21.10 -21.30 -32.03
N ASP A 145 22.10 -21.57 -31.21
CA ASP A 145 23.28 -22.34 -31.60
C ASP A 145 23.23 -23.66 -30.81
#